data_AF-A0A1C5FS29-F1
#
_entry.id   AF-A0A1C5FS29-F1
#
_cell.length_a   1.000
_cell.length_b   1.000
_cell.length_c   1.000
_cell.angle_alpha   90.00
_cell.angle_beta   90.00
_cell.angle_gamma   90.00
#
_symmetry.space_group_name_H-M   'P 1'
#
loop_
_entity.id
_entity.type
_entity.pdbx_description
1 polymer ?
#
loop_
_entity_poly.entity_id
_entity_poly.type
_entity_poly.pdbx_seq_one_letter_code
_entity_poly.pdbx_strand_id
1 'polypeptide(L)'
;ARRTAATARPHTDWAGHLAALPLEEQRRTLLNLVLSHAAAALGHSDPGRIQTERGFLELGFDSLTAIELRNRLTAVTGLRLATTLIFDHPNPAALAAHLHSELAPEDTDPLAPMLGEIDRMESALLSVAQDETAHEALLERLRTTLSKLGALHGGGTEEGPAAGRIQDATADEIFQFIDEDLGRSESNGEHAHGGTR
;
A
#
# COMPACT_ATOMS: atom_id res chain seq x y z
N ALA A 1 5.96 4.04 -49.69
CA ALA A 1 5.70 5.03 -48.63
C ALA A 1 6.05 4.41 -47.27
N ARG A 2 7.15 4.83 -46.65
CA ARG A 2 7.65 4.29 -45.38
C ARG A 2 6.96 5.05 -44.24
N ARG A 3 6.10 4.36 -43.48
CA ARG A 3 5.34 4.91 -42.35
C ARG A 3 6.28 5.02 -41.15
N THR A 4 6.73 6.23 -40.84
CA THR A 4 7.51 6.52 -39.63
C THR A 4 6.62 6.34 -38.40
N ALA A 5 6.91 5.32 -37.60
CA ALA A 5 6.39 5.19 -36.25
C ALA A 5 6.94 6.36 -35.43
N ALA A 6 6.06 7.26 -35.01
CA ALA A 6 6.39 8.28 -34.03
C ALA A 6 6.70 7.54 -32.72
N THR A 7 7.96 7.59 -32.30
CA THR A 7 8.38 7.19 -30.95
C THR A 7 7.59 8.03 -29.96
N ALA A 8 6.60 7.41 -29.29
CA ALA A 8 5.92 8.01 -28.15
C ALA A 8 7.01 8.39 -27.15
N ARG A 9 7.11 9.69 -26.82
CA ARG A 9 7.99 10.12 -25.72
C ARG A 9 7.54 9.37 -24.46
N PRO A 10 8.46 8.92 -23.59
CA PRO A 10 8.06 8.33 -22.33
C PRO A 10 7.24 9.39 -21.59
N HIS A 11 5.94 9.15 -21.44
CA HIS A 11 5.14 9.86 -20.45
C HIS A 11 5.75 9.52 -19.10
N THR A 12 5.91 10.51 -18.24
CA THR A 12 6.32 10.27 -16.86
C THR A 12 5.35 9.24 -16.27
N ASP A 13 5.87 8.15 -15.73
CA ASP A 13 5.08 7.20 -14.96
C ASP A 13 4.65 7.86 -13.65
N TRP A 14 3.56 8.63 -13.73
CA TRP A 14 3.01 9.37 -12.61
C TRP A 14 2.52 8.43 -11.50
N ALA A 15 1.93 7.30 -11.86
CA ALA A 15 1.45 6.32 -10.89
C ALA A 15 2.64 5.76 -10.08
N GLY A 16 3.69 5.29 -10.75
CA GLY A 16 4.90 4.79 -10.08
C GLY A 16 5.63 5.87 -9.27
N HIS A 17 5.69 7.11 -9.78
CA HIS A 17 6.33 8.22 -9.07
C HIS A 17 5.55 8.62 -7.80
N LEU A 18 4.23 8.74 -7.89
CA LEU A 18 3.39 9.10 -6.73
C LEU A 18 3.37 7.97 -5.68
N ALA A 19 3.32 6.69 -6.11
CA ALA A 19 3.33 5.56 -5.19
C ALA A 19 4.61 5.48 -4.32
N ALA A 20 5.72 6.03 -4.78
CA ALA A 20 6.97 6.10 -4.03
C ALA A 20 7.03 7.25 -3.01
N LEU A 21 6.07 8.17 -3.03
CA LEU A 21 6.04 9.36 -2.17
C LEU A 21 5.00 9.22 -1.05
N PRO A 22 5.24 9.81 0.14
CA PRO A 22 4.19 10.00 1.15
C PRO A 22 3.01 10.82 0.61
N LEU A 23 1.78 10.57 1.11
CA LEU A 23 0.56 11.20 0.62
C LEU A 23 0.60 12.75 0.57
N GLU A 24 1.17 13.39 1.60
CA GLU A 24 1.31 14.85 1.62
C GLU A 24 2.27 15.36 0.52
N GLU A 25 3.32 14.58 0.23
CA GLU A 25 4.30 14.90 -0.80
C GLU A 25 3.75 14.64 -2.22
N GLN A 26 2.92 13.61 -2.39
CA GLN A 26 2.13 13.39 -3.61
C GLN A 26 1.25 14.60 -3.91
N ARG A 27 0.47 15.05 -2.92
CA ARG A 27 -0.42 16.22 -3.03
C ARG A 27 0.36 17.48 -3.36
N ARG A 28 1.50 17.71 -2.69
CA ARG A 28 2.39 18.85 -2.96
C ARG A 28 2.93 18.83 -4.38
N THR A 29 3.34 17.66 -4.86
CA THR A 29 3.91 17.47 -6.20
C THR A 29 2.89 17.80 -7.27
N LEU A 30 1.67 17.29 -7.15
CA LEU A 30 0.59 17.58 -8.09
C LEU A 30 0.12 19.03 -8.03
N LEU A 31 0.10 19.65 -6.84
CA LEU A 31 -0.18 21.07 -6.71
C LEU A 31 0.86 21.91 -7.46
N ASN A 32 2.15 21.63 -7.26
CA ASN A 32 3.23 22.32 -7.95
C ASN A 32 3.16 22.14 -9.48
N LEU A 33 2.77 20.95 -9.95
CA LEU A 33 2.51 20.68 -11.35
C LEU A 33 1.42 21.61 -11.90
N VAL A 34 0.27 21.66 -11.24
CA VAL A 34 -0.86 22.52 -11.64
C VAL A 34 -0.45 23.98 -11.64
N LEU A 35 0.19 24.48 -10.57
CA LEU A 35 0.64 25.88 -10.48
C LEU A 35 1.61 26.24 -11.60
N SER A 36 2.56 25.35 -11.92
CA SER A 36 3.54 25.59 -12.97
C SER A 36 2.89 25.68 -14.35
N HIS A 37 1.94 24.79 -14.65
CA HIS A 37 1.22 24.82 -15.91
C HIS A 37 0.19 25.96 -15.99
N ALA A 38 -0.40 26.34 -14.85
CA ALA A 38 -1.31 27.48 -14.78
C ALA A 38 -0.56 28.80 -15.02
N ALA A 39 0.60 28.98 -14.39
CA ALA A 39 1.47 30.13 -14.64
C ALA A 39 1.89 30.20 -16.11
N ALA A 40 2.32 29.08 -16.69
CA ALA A 40 2.70 29.02 -18.10
C ALA A 40 1.54 29.36 -19.06
N ALA A 41 0.31 28.92 -18.76
CA ALA A 41 -0.88 29.24 -19.55
C ALA A 41 -1.26 30.73 -19.48
N LEU A 42 -0.95 31.40 -18.37
CA LEU A 42 -1.12 32.85 -18.22
C LEU A 42 0.10 33.66 -18.70
N GLY A 43 1.13 32.99 -19.26
CA GLY A 43 2.36 33.65 -19.70
C GLY A 43 3.27 34.12 -18.57
N HIS A 44 3.09 33.59 -17.36
CA HIS A 44 3.95 33.85 -16.21
C HIS A 44 5.07 32.81 -16.12
N SER A 45 6.29 33.28 -15.87
CA SER A 45 7.46 32.42 -15.65
C SER A 45 7.57 31.89 -14.22
N ASP A 46 6.88 32.52 -13.27
CA ASP A 46 6.92 32.19 -11.84
C ASP A 46 5.58 31.58 -11.37
N PRO A 47 5.57 30.29 -10.99
CA PRO A 47 4.40 29.62 -10.40
C PRO A 47 3.94 30.24 -9.07
N GLY A 48 4.84 30.89 -8.32
CA GLY A 48 4.53 31.50 -7.02
C GLY A 48 3.55 32.68 -7.10
N ARG A 49 3.27 33.18 -8.31
CA ARG A 49 2.26 34.23 -8.54
C ARG A 49 0.83 33.68 -8.56
N ILE A 50 0.66 32.36 -8.69
CA ILE A 50 -0.65 31.72 -8.73
C ILE A 50 -1.07 31.35 -7.31
N GLN A 51 -2.20 31.92 -6.87
CA GLN A 51 -2.76 31.62 -5.54
C GLN A 51 -3.51 30.28 -5.59
N THR A 52 -3.18 29.36 -4.67
CA THR A 52 -3.68 27.98 -4.67
C THR A 52 -5.19 27.86 -4.48
N GLU A 53 -5.76 28.71 -3.63
CA GLU A 53 -7.19 28.71 -3.29
C GLU A 53 -8.03 29.66 -4.15
N ARG A 54 -7.36 30.55 -4.90
CA ARG A 54 -8.07 31.53 -5.73
C ARG A 54 -8.63 30.85 -6.97
N GLY A 55 -9.85 31.20 -7.32
CA GLY A 55 -10.50 30.69 -8.51
C GLY A 55 -9.74 31.06 -9.80
N PHE A 56 -9.70 30.15 -10.77
CA PHE A 56 -9.05 30.36 -12.06
C PHE A 56 -9.59 31.60 -12.79
N LEU A 57 -10.91 31.83 -12.74
CA LEU A 57 -11.54 33.02 -13.35
C LEU A 57 -11.02 34.32 -12.72
N GLU A 58 -10.85 34.36 -11.40
CA GLU A 58 -10.28 35.52 -10.71
C GLU A 58 -8.79 35.72 -10.99
N LEU A 59 -8.08 34.62 -11.31
CA LEU A 59 -6.68 34.64 -11.72
C LEU A 59 -6.51 35.08 -13.19
N GLY A 60 -7.61 35.31 -13.92
CA GLY A 60 -7.59 35.76 -15.31
C GLY A 60 -7.65 34.63 -16.35
N PHE A 61 -8.09 33.43 -15.96
CA PHE A 61 -8.39 32.39 -16.93
C PHE A 61 -9.67 32.70 -17.71
N ASP A 62 -9.60 32.44 -19.01
CA ASP A 62 -10.70 32.53 -19.97
C ASP A 62 -10.85 31.20 -20.71
N SER A 63 -11.70 31.15 -21.72
CA SER A 63 -11.93 29.92 -22.49
C SER A 63 -10.69 29.42 -23.24
N LEU A 64 -9.80 30.31 -23.69
CA LEU A 64 -8.61 29.92 -24.44
C LEU A 64 -7.50 29.42 -23.49
N THR A 65 -7.23 30.16 -22.42
CA THR A 65 -6.21 29.78 -21.43
C THR A 65 -6.62 28.53 -20.64
N ALA A 66 -7.93 28.30 -20.46
CA ALA A 66 -8.45 27.04 -19.90
C ALA A 66 -8.10 25.83 -20.78
N ILE A 67 -8.32 25.94 -22.09
CA ILE A 67 -7.99 24.87 -23.06
C ILE A 67 -6.48 24.65 -23.10
N GLU A 68 -5.69 25.73 -23.01
CA GLU A 68 -4.24 25.62 -22.98
C GLU A 68 -3.75 24.88 -21.73
N LEU A 69 -4.22 25.25 -20.53
CA LEU A 69 -3.90 24.55 -19.29
C LEU A 69 -4.28 23.07 -19.38
N ARG A 70 -5.50 22.78 -19.85
CA ARG A 70 -5.97 21.41 -20.07
C ARG A 70 -5.05 20.62 -21.00
N ASN A 71 -4.65 21.20 -22.13
CA ASN A 71 -3.78 20.52 -23.09
C ASN A 71 -2.38 20.27 -22.53
N ARG A 72 -1.83 21.24 -21.78
CA ARG A 72 -0.55 21.10 -21.09
C ARG A 72 -0.60 19.97 -20.07
N LEU A 73 -1.64 19.94 -19.23
CA LEU A 73 -1.83 18.88 -18.24
C LEU A 73 -2.02 17.51 -18.88
N THR A 74 -2.88 17.38 -19.89
CA THR A 74 -3.05 16.13 -20.65
C THR A 74 -1.73 15.64 -21.26
N ALA A 75 -0.88 16.54 -21.76
CA ALA A 75 0.40 16.14 -22.35
C ALA A 75 1.38 15.55 -21.31
N VAL A 76 1.39 16.10 -20.09
CA VAL A 76 2.32 15.66 -19.04
C VAL A 76 1.78 14.49 -18.21
N THR A 77 0.48 14.43 -17.94
CA THR A 77 -0.14 13.37 -17.13
C THR A 77 -0.60 12.18 -17.97
N GLY A 78 -0.82 12.36 -19.28
CA GLY A 78 -1.43 11.35 -20.15
C GLY A 78 -2.95 11.20 -19.95
N LEU A 79 -3.56 11.96 -19.04
CA LEU A 79 -4.99 11.89 -18.74
C LEU A 79 -5.85 12.57 -19.82
N ARG A 80 -7.04 12.00 -20.04
CA ARG A 80 -8.09 12.62 -20.87
C ARG A 80 -8.94 13.57 -20.05
N LEU A 81 -8.45 14.80 -19.88
CA LEU A 81 -9.14 15.83 -19.12
C LEU A 81 -10.29 16.46 -19.93
N ALA A 82 -11.42 16.73 -19.27
CA ALA A 82 -12.59 17.38 -19.88
C ALA A 82 -12.30 18.85 -20.27
N THR A 83 -13.07 19.41 -21.20
CA THR A 83 -12.96 20.84 -21.56
C THR A 83 -13.59 21.77 -20.53
N THR A 84 -14.42 21.23 -19.64
CA THR A 84 -15.05 21.94 -18.51
C THR A 84 -14.20 21.94 -17.24
N LEU A 85 -12.97 21.43 -17.31
CA LEU A 85 -12.09 21.16 -16.16
C LEU A 85 -12.00 22.30 -15.14
N ILE A 86 -11.83 23.55 -15.60
CA ILE A 86 -11.69 24.71 -14.71
C ILE A 86 -13.01 25.16 -14.07
N PHE A 87 -14.14 24.68 -14.56
CA PHE A 87 -15.46 24.91 -13.95
C PHE A 87 -15.77 23.83 -12.93
N ASP A 88 -15.40 22.58 -13.24
CA ASP A 88 -15.57 21.43 -12.34
C ASP A 88 -14.59 21.53 -11.15
N HIS A 89 -13.38 22.07 -11.39
CA HIS A 89 -12.34 22.29 -10.40
C HIS A 89 -11.89 23.75 -10.44
N PRO A 90 -12.56 24.64 -9.68
CA PRO A 90 -12.48 26.07 -9.90
C PRO A 90 -11.17 26.71 -9.47
N ASN A 91 -10.32 26.02 -8.71
CA ASN A 91 -9.03 26.55 -8.25
C ASN A 91 -7.90 25.51 -8.39
N PRO A 92 -6.63 25.94 -8.33
CA PRO A 92 -5.48 25.04 -8.43
C PRO A 92 -5.48 23.88 -7.44
N ALA A 93 -5.90 24.11 -6.20
CA ALA A 93 -5.95 23.06 -5.17
C ALA A 93 -6.97 21.95 -5.52
N ALA A 94 -8.18 22.33 -5.93
CA ALA A 94 -9.23 21.41 -6.36
C ALA A 94 -8.82 20.62 -7.60
N LEU A 95 -8.15 21.27 -8.56
CA LEU A 95 -7.66 20.60 -9.75
C LEU A 95 -6.54 19.61 -9.42
N ALA A 96 -5.62 19.97 -8.51
CA ALA A 96 -4.58 19.06 -8.06
C ALA A 96 -5.15 17.82 -7.35
N ALA A 97 -6.20 17.99 -6.54
CA ALA A 97 -6.91 16.88 -5.90
C ALA A 97 -7.57 15.94 -6.93
N HIS A 98 -8.19 16.50 -7.97
CA HIS A 98 -8.74 15.69 -9.06
C HIS A 98 -7.66 14.91 -9.83
N LEU A 99 -6.52 15.53 -10.11
CA LEU A 99 -5.40 14.81 -10.74
C LEU A 99 -4.87 13.70 -9.83
N HIS A 100 -4.87 13.90 -8.51
CA HIS A 100 -4.46 12.88 -7.55
C HIS A 100 -5.40 11.67 -7.60
N SER A 101 -6.72 11.88 -7.60
CA SER A 101 -7.68 10.77 -7.69
C SER A 101 -7.59 9.98 -8.99
N GLU A 102 -7.22 10.63 -10.11
CA GLU A 102 -7.07 9.98 -11.41
C GLU A 102 -5.74 9.22 -11.56
N LEU A 103 -4.66 9.71 -10.93
CA LEU A 103 -3.31 9.15 -11.07
C LEU A 103 -2.93 8.18 -9.95
N ALA A 104 -3.56 8.33 -8.79
CA ALA A 104 -3.37 7.52 -7.60
C ALA A 104 -4.75 7.24 -6.96
N PRO A 105 -5.64 6.49 -7.64
CA PRO A 105 -6.96 6.17 -7.10
C PRO A 105 -6.83 5.54 -5.72
N GLU A 106 -7.63 6.04 -4.77
CA GLU A 106 -7.63 5.61 -3.36
C GLU A 106 -8.01 4.13 -3.17
N ASP A 107 -8.41 3.42 -4.23
CA ASP A 107 -8.57 1.95 -4.29
C ASP A 107 -7.25 1.17 -4.23
N THR A 108 -6.14 1.86 -3.94
CA THR A 108 -4.91 1.18 -3.55
C THR A 108 -5.03 0.84 -2.07
N ASP A 109 -5.32 -0.44 -1.80
CA ASP A 109 -5.23 -1.05 -0.47
C ASP A 109 -4.07 -0.42 0.32
N PRO A 110 -4.30 0.18 1.51
CA PRO A 110 -3.24 0.82 2.29
C PRO A 110 -2.09 -0.14 2.63
N LEU A 111 -2.32 -1.45 2.52
CA LEU A 111 -1.28 -2.48 2.63
C LEU A 111 -0.51 -2.71 1.34
N ALA A 112 -1.00 -2.33 0.15
CA ALA A 112 -0.34 -2.54 -1.14
C ALA A 112 1.13 -2.07 -1.21
N PRO A 113 1.52 -0.87 -0.74
CA PRO A 113 2.94 -0.49 -0.73
C PRO A 113 3.78 -1.36 0.22
N MET A 114 3.20 -1.78 1.35
CA MET A 114 3.86 -2.68 2.30
C MET A 114 4.00 -4.09 1.74
N LEU A 115 2.95 -4.60 1.09
CA LEU A 115 2.92 -5.89 0.40
C LEU A 115 3.91 -5.90 -0.78
N GLY A 116 4.01 -4.82 -1.54
CA GLY A 116 5.01 -4.70 -2.60
C GLY A 116 6.46 -4.72 -2.09
N GLU A 117 6.72 -4.22 -0.87
CA GLU A 117 8.03 -4.36 -0.23
C GLU A 117 8.29 -5.81 0.21
N ILE A 118 7.27 -6.50 0.69
CA ILE A 118 7.33 -7.93 1.04
C ILE A 118 7.62 -8.77 -0.22
N ASP A 119 6.94 -8.51 -1.34
CA ASP A 119 7.16 -9.22 -2.61
C ASP A 119 8.58 -9.01 -3.16
N ARG A 120 9.12 -7.78 -3.02
CA ARG A 120 10.50 -7.47 -3.40
C ARG A 120 11.50 -8.23 -2.52
N MET A 121 11.24 -8.27 -1.22
CA MET A 121 12.04 -9.04 -0.27
C MET A 121 11.98 -10.54 -0.60
N GLU A 122 10.79 -11.08 -0.85
CA GLU A 122 10.60 -12.48 -1.25
C GLU A 122 11.40 -12.82 -2.50
N SER A 123 11.34 -11.98 -3.53
CA SER A 123 12.12 -12.17 -4.76
C SER A 123 13.63 -12.20 -4.51
N ALA A 124 14.14 -11.33 -3.64
CA ALA A 124 15.55 -11.31 -3.24
C ALA A 124 15.94 -12.57 -2.44
N LEU A 125 15.06 -13.01 -1.53
CA LEU A 125 15.24 -14.23 -0.74
C LEU A 125 15.26 -15.48 -1.63
N LEU A 126 14.33 -15.59 -2.58
CA LEU A 126 14.27 -16.70 -3.55
C LEU A 126 15.50 -16.74 -4.46
N SER A 127 16.07 -15.58 -4.82
CA SER A 127 17.32 -15.53 -5.57
C SER A 127 18.52 -16.04 -4.77
N VAL A 128 18.62 -15.68 -3.48
CA VAL A 128 19.71 -16.12 -2.58
C VAL A 128 19.56 -17.60 -2.23
N ALA A 129 18.32 -18.07 -2.07
CA ALA A 129 17.98 -19.45 -1.76
C ALA A 129 18.33 -20.46 -2.87
N GLN A 130 18.70 -20.02 -4.09
CA GLN A 130 19.17 -20.94 -5.13
C GLN A 130 20.59 -21.48 -4.86
N ASP A 131 21.34 -20.84 -3.96
CA ASP A 131 22.62 -21.35 -3.47
C ASP A 131 22.35 -22.20 -2.21
N GLU A 132 22.66 -23.50 -2.27
CA GLU A 132 22.43 -24.47 -1.18
C GLU A 132 23.02 -24.00 0.17
N THR A 133 24.22 -23.39 0.14
CA THR A 133 24.89 -22.92 1.36
C THR A 133 24.31 -21.60 1.87
N ALA A 134 23.91 -20.72 0.97
CA ALA A 134 23.23 -19.47 1.33
C ALA A 134 21.79 -19.72 1.80
N HIS A 135 21.14 -20.77 1.29
CA HIS A 135 19.79 -21.18 1.67
C HIS A 135 19.73 -21.61 3.15
N GLU A 136 20.63 -22.47 3.59
CA GLU A 136 20.72 -22.89 5.00
C GLU A 136 20.98 -21.69 5.93
N ALA A 137 21.94 -20.83 5.58
CA ALA A 137 22.24 -19.63 6.36
C ALA A 137 21.06 -18.64 6.42
N LEU A 138 20.31 -18.53 5.33
CA LEU A 138 19.14 -17.66 5.23
C LEU A 138 17.98 -18.17 6.12
N LEU A 139 17.69 -19.48 6.07
CA LEU A 139 16.66 -20.08 6.93
C LEU A 139 16.95 -19.86 8.40
N GLU A 140 18.20 -20.03 8.83
CA GLU A 140 18.60 -19.83 10.22
C GLU A 140 18.44 -18.35 10.66
N ARG A 141 18.77 -17.42 9.76
CA ARG A 141 18.60 -15.99 10.01
C ARG A 141 17.12 -15.59 10.08
N LEU A 142 16.28 -16.12 9.20
CA LEU A 142 14.84 -15.86 9.20
C LEU A 142 14.18 -16.39 10.48
N ARG A 143 14.48 -17.64 10.88
CA ARG A 143 14.01 -18.21 12.16
C ARG A 143 14.39 -17.32 13.34
N THR A 144 15.66 -16.92 13.42
CA THR A 144 16.14 -16.02 14.48
C THR A 144 15.37 -14.69 14.50
N THR A 145 15.07 -14.13 13.33
CA THR A 145 14.38 -12.84 13.21
C THR A 145 12.90 -12.97 13.61
N LEU A 146 12.23 -14.03 13.18
CA LEU A 146 10.85 -14.34 13.56
C LEU A 146 10.73 -14.59 15.07
N SER A 147 11.66 -15.33 15.67
CA SER A 147 11.70 -15.53 17.13
C SER A 147 11.88 -14.21 17.89
N LYS A 148 12.74 -13.30 17.41
CA LYS A 148 12.92 -11.98 18.01
C LYS A 148 11.66 -11.11 17.90
N LEU A 149 10.99 -11.16 16.76
CA LEU A 149 9.75 -10.40 16.55
C LEU A 149 8.61 -10.95 17.40
N GLY A 150 8.50 -12.28 17.52
CA GLY A 150 7.57 -12.95 18.43
C GLY A 150 7.83 -12.59 19.89
N ALA A 151 9.10 -12.51 20.32
CA ALA A 151 9.46 -12.06 21.66
C ALA A 151 9.09 -10.59 21.95
N LEU A 152 9.08 -9.73 20.93
CA LEU A 152 8.63 -8.34 21.07
C LEU A 152 7.11 -8.23 21.24
N HIS A 153 6.34 -9.18 20.71
CA HIS A 153 4.88 -9.30 20.92
C HIS A 153 4.51 -10.13 22.16
N GLY A 154 5.44 -10.97 22.64
CA GLY A 154 5.28 -11.90 23.77
C GLY A 154 5.58 -11.28 25.14
N GLY A 155 5.31 -9.99 25.32
CA GLY A 155 5.37 -9.32 26.61
C GLY A 155 4.08 -9.51 27.42
N GLY A 156 3.71 -10.76 27.72
CA GLY A 156 2.63 -11.06 28.67
C GLY A 156 1.69 -12.18 28.27
N THR A 157 2.12 -13.42 28.36
CA THR A 157 1.36 -14.43 29.11
C THR A 157 2.32 -15.55 29.47
N GLU A 158 2.47 -15.78 30.77
CA GLU A 158 3.01 -17.02 31.29
C GLU A 158 2.30 -18.20 30.60
N GLU A 159 3.10 -19.10 30.07
CA GLU A 159 2.67 -20.38 29.53
C GLU A 159 1.94 -21.18 30.63
N GLY A 160 0.62 -21.07 30.65
CA GLY A 160 -0.23 -22.15 31.14
C GLY A 160 -0.23 -23.28 30.10
N PRO A 161 0.00 -24.55 30.49
CA PRO A 161 0.18 -25.64 29.53
C PRO A 161 -1.17 -26.09 28.96
N ALA A 162 -1.65 -25.46 27.89
CA ALA A 162 -2.76 -26.01 27.09
C ALA A 162 -2.93 -25.35 25.70
N ALA A 163 -2.67 -24.04 25.54
CA ALA A 163 -3.19 -23.34 24.37
C ALA A 163 -2.25 -23.29 23.14
N GLY A 164 -0.95 -23.48 23.34
CA GLY A 164 0.05 -23.22 22.29
C GLY A 164 0.35 -24.37 21.30
N ARG A 165 -0.08 -25.61 21.59
CA ARG A 165 0.30 -26.79 20.77
C ARG A 165 -0.77 -27.30 19.81
N ILE A 166 -1.97 -26.71 19.80
CA ILE A 166 -3.09 -27.19 18.97
C ILE A 166 -2.88 -26.85 17.49
N GLN A 167 -2.12 -25.81 17.16
CA GLN A 167 -1.99 -25.31 15.78
C GLN A 167 -1.06 -26.16 14.91
N ASP A 168 -0.12 -26.91 15.51
CA ASP A 168 0.85 -27.77 14.81
C ASP A 168 0.62 -29.27 15.05
N ALA A 169 -0.38 -29.62 15.87
CA ALA A 169 -0.70 -31.02 16.17
C ALA A 169 -1.37 -31.68 14.97
N THR A 170 -0.90 -32.89 14.63
CA THR A 170 -1.59 -33.74 13.65
C THR A 170 -2.93 -34.21 14.22
N ALA A 171 -3.87 -34.59 13.35
CA ALA A 171 -5.20 -35.04 13.77
C ALA A 171 -5.12 -36.20 14.78
N ASP A 172 -4.18 -37.13 14.61
CA ASP A 172 -3.98 -38.26 15.52
C ASP A 172 -3.48 -37.83 16.91
N GLU A 173 -2.63 -36.81 16.99
CA GLU A 173 -2.13 -36.24 18.26
C GLU A 173 -3.23 -35.48 19.01
N ILE A 174 -4.14 -34.81 18.28
CA ILE A 174 -5.32 -34.15 18.86
C ILE A 174 -6.27 -35.18 19.47
N PHE A 175 -6.53 -36.30 18.78
CA PHE A 175 -7.39 -37.36 19.30
C PHE A 175 -6.78 -38.07 20.51
N GLN A 176 -5.46 -38.28 20.53
CA GLN A 176 -4.77 -38.87 21.68
C GLN A 176 -4.86 -38.01 22.94
N PHE A 177 -4.80 -36.68 22.80
CA PHE A 177 -4.96 -35.75 23.92
C PHE A 177 -6.39 -35.73 24.48
N ILE A 178 -7.40 -35.76 23.60
CA ILE A 178 -8.82 -35.81 23.99
C ILE A 178 -9.12 -37.11 24.76
N ASP A 179 -8.54 -38.24 24.33
CA ASP A 179 -8.69 -39.53 25.01
C ASP A 179 -7.99 -39.54 26.38
N GLU A 180 -6.82 -38.91 26.52
CA GLU A 180 -6.11 -38.82 27.81
C GLU A 180 -6.82 -37.90 28.82
N ASP A 181 -7.50 -36.85 28.35
CA ASP A 181 -8.21 -35.88 29.20
C ASP A 181 -9.62 -36.37 29.56
N LEU A 182 -10.37 -36.97 28.61
CA LEU A 182 -11.69 -37.57 28.87
C LEU A 182 -11.57 -38.92 29.61
N GLY A 183 -10.52 -39.69 29.34
CA GLY A 183 -10.24 -40.96 30.03
C GLY A 183 -9.82 -40.79 31.50
N ARG A 184 -9.38 -39.59 31.90
CA ARG A 184 -9.14 -39.25 33.32
C ARG A 184 -10.40 -38.83 34.07
N SER A 185 -11.50 -38.53 33.37
CA SER A 185 -12.75 -38.07 33.98
C SER A 185 -13.85 -39.14 34.14
N GLU A 186 -13.75 -40.31 33.51
CA GLU A 186 -14.75 -41.40 33.66
C GLU A 186 -14.37 -42.51 34.66
N SER A 187 -13.56 -42.22 35.70
CA SER A 187 -13.31 -43.20 36.78
C SER A 187 -13.70 -42.73 38.20
N ASN A 188 -14.35 -41.58 38.38
CA ASN A 188 -14.74 -41.09 39.72
C ASN A 188 -16.25 -41.03 39.95
N GLY A 189 -16.94 -42.13 39.67
CA GLY A 189 -18.35 -42.27 40.01
C GLY A 189 -18.83 -43.69 39.78
N GLU A 190 -18.41 -44.64 40.62
CA GLU A 190 -19.23 -45.75 41.17
C GLU A 190 -18.27 -46.78 41.79
N HIS A 191 -18.18 -46.86 43.12
CA HIS A 191 -18.11 -48.15 43.81
C HIS A 191 -18.35 -48.00 45.32
N ALA A 192 -19.50 -48.56 45.71
CA ALA A 192 -19.98 -48.75 47.06
C ALA A 192 -19.07 -49.61 47.96
N HIS A 193 -18.95 -49.22 49.23
CA HIS A 193 -18.95 -50.09 50.43
C HIS A 193 -18.98 -49.16 51.66
N GLY A 194 -19.87 -49.26 52.64
CA GLY A 194 -20.35 -50.47 53.30
C GLY A 194 -19.59 -50.65 54.62
N GLY A 195 -20.26 -50.38 55.75
CA GLY A 195 -20.03 -51.13 57.00
C GLY A 195 -19.18 -50.50 58.11
N THR A 196 -19.87 -50.26 59.24
CA THR A 196 -19.48 -50.59 60.64
C THR A 196 -18.23 -49.93 61.25
N ARG A 197 -18.41 -49.14 62.33
CA ARG A 197 -18.53 -49.65 63.70
C ARG A 197 -19.05 -48.58 64.66
#